data_AF-A0A7S1WD75-F1
#
_entry.id   AF-A0A7S1WD75-F1
#
_cell.length_a   1.000
_cell.length_b   1.000
_cell.length_c   1.000
_cell.angle_alpha   90.00
_cell.angle_beta   90.00
_cell.angle_gamma   90.00
#
_symmetry.space_group_name_H-M   'P 1'
#
loop_
_entity.id
_entity.type
_entity.pdbx_description
1 polymer ?
#
loop_
_entity_poly.entity_id
_entity_poly.type
_entity_poly.pdbx_seq_one_letter_code
_entity_poly.pdbx_strand_id
1 'polypeptide(L)'
;EDDEGEEGEEEAMVEADAEAEESVVEAEPATMLAPAPEGAAEEAAEPAPPLGPSSRLMIREIVLENFKSYGYRKVIGPFHKSFSSIVGPNGSGKSNTIDALLFVFGKRAKKMRLNKVSELIHSSGGLKNPASAKVEVTFQDIIDTGDGAEDYTIVEGSELTVSREAFRNNQSKYYVDGKASNFTEVTQLLRKRGVDLEHNRFLILQGEVEQISLMKPKSQSPHEDGLLEYLEDIIGSNRHVEPIEEAERAVEQLTEQRQERLNRLRVAERERDHLDGPRREAEAWVGAEAERLE
;
A
#
# COMPACT_ATOMS: atom_id res chain seq x y z
N GLU A 1 5.43 -42.08 52.50
CA GLU A 1 6.24 -42.84 51.53
C GLU A 1 6.40 -41.91 50.33
N ASP A 2 7.07 -40.76 50.37
CA ASP A 2 8.35 -40.36 50.98
C ASP A 2 9.51 -41.33 50.75
N ASP A 3 10.49 -40.79 50.02
CA ASP A 3 11.96 -40.95 50.10
C ASP A 3 12.71 -41.90 49.16
N GLU A 4 13.38 -41.27 48.18
CA GLU A 4 14.80 -41.32 47.82
C GLU A 4 15.62 -42.64 47.84
N GLY A 5 16.36 -42.87 46.74
CA GLY A 5 17.82 -43.09 46.81
C GLY A 5 18.41 -44.43 46.33
N GLU A 6 19.63 -44.33 45.76
CA GLU A 6 20.60 -45.35 45.27
C GLU A 6 20.41 -45.76 43.79
N GLU A 7 21.15 -45.26 42.79
CA GLU A 7 22.61 -45.02 42.63
C GLU A 7 23.49 -46.23 42.99
N GLY A 8 24.12 -46.84 41.99
CA GLY A 8 25.24 -47.77 42.18
C GLY A 8 25.44 -48.77 41.03
N GLU A 9 26.59 -48.65 40.35
CA GLU A 9 27.31 -49.71 39.63
C GLU A 9 26.92 -50.01 38.18
N GLU A 10 27.50 -49.23 37.25
CA GLU A 10 28.23 -49.80 36.11
C GLU A 10 29.27 -48.78 35.60
N GLU A 11 30.32 -48.57 36.40
CA GLU A 11 31.62 -48.05 35.94
C GLU A 11 32.54 -49.25 35.67
N ALA A 12 33.08 -49.38 34.45
CA ALA A 12 34.49 -49.70 34.15
C ALA A 12 34.71 -50.20 32.70
N MET A 13 34.94 -49.26 31.78
CA MET A 13 35.91 -49.40 30.68
C MET A 13 36.14 -47.99 30.10
N VAL A 14 37.01 -47.18 30.72
CA VAL A 14 38.40 -46.94 30.29
C VAL A 14 38.42 -46.39 28.85
N GLU A 15 38.31 -45.07 28.70
CA GLU A 15 39.45 -44.13 28.52
C GLU A 15 40.25 -44.37 27.23
N ALA A 16 40.02 -43.53 26.22
CA ALA A 16 41.03 -42.88 25.38
C ALA A 16 40.31 -42.12 24.24
N ASP A 17 40.09 -40.82 24.41
CA ASP A 17 40.81 -39.80 23.64
C ASP A 17 40.19 -38.43 23.92
N ALA A 18 41.01 -37.61 24.56
CA ALA A 18 40.72 -36.26 24.98
C ALA A 18 41.11 -35.26 23.89
N GLU A 19 40.50 -34.09 23.97
CA GLU A 19 41.05 -32.81 23.51
C GLU A 19 41.18 -32.60 21.99
N ALA A 20 40.11 -32.08 21.39
CA ALA A 20 40.23 -31.12 20.30
C ALA A 20 39.76 -29.76 20.81
N GLU A 21 40.74 -28.94 21.22
CA GLU A 21 40.55 -27.55 21.65
C GLU A 21 39.84 -26.71 20.58
N GLU A 22 38.94 -25.85 21.07
CA GLU A 22 38.41 -24.70 20.36
C GLU A 22 39.54 -23.81 19.84
N SER A 23 39.54 -23.52 18.54
CA SER A 23 40.13 -22.29 18.02
C SER A 23 39.02 -21.43 17.44
N VAL A 24 38.57 -20.49 18.28
CA VAL A 24 37.75 -19.35 17.87
C VAL A 24 38.62 -18.48 16.97
N VAL A 25 38.40 -18.58 15.66
CA VAL A 25 38.99 -17.63 14.70
C VAL A 25 38.07 -16.41 14.69
N GLU A 26 38.48 -15.35 15.37
CA GLU A 26 37.90 -14.02 15.21
C GLU A 26 38.02 -13.61 13.73
N ALA A 27 36.91 -13.66 13.01
CA ALA A 27 36.84 -13.12 11.67
C ALA A 27 36.70 -11.60 11.76
N GLU A 28 37.76 -10.87 11.36
CA GLU A 28 37.67 -9.43 11.15
C GLU A 28 36.55 -9.11 10.14
N PRO A 29 35.72 -8.07 10.37
CA PRO A 29 34.68 -7.70 9.43
C PRO A 29 35.32 -7.14 8.16
N ALA A 30 35.32 -7.96 7.10
CA ALA A 30 35.69 -7.55 5.76
C ALA A 30 34.79 -6.38 5.31
N THR A 31 35.31 -5.17 5.46
CA THR A 31 34.67 -3.94 5.02
C THR A 31 34.91 -3.81 3.52
N MET A 32 34.03 -4.42 2.72
CA MET A 32 33.87 -4.07 1.31
C MET A 32 32.38 -3.92 1.00
N LEU A 33 31.81 -2.84 1.56
CA LEU A 33 30.59 -2.27 1.01
C LEU A 33 30.98 -1.68 -0.35
N ALA A 34 30.53 -2.31 -1.44
CA ALA A 34 30.61 -1.68 -2.76
C ALA A 34 29.89 -0.32 -2.67
N PRO A 35 30.46 0.77 -3.24
CA PRO A 35 29.74 2.03 -3.28
C PRO A 35 28.44 1.82 -4.06
N ALA A 36 27.33 2.19 -3.43
CA ALA A 36 26.03 2.28 -4.09
C ALA A 36 26.19 3.10 -5.39
N PRO A 37 25.42 2.81 -6.44
CA PRO A 37 25.49 3.59 -7.67
C PRO A 37 25.15 5.07 -7.35
N GLU A 38 26.17 5.92 -7.37
CA GLU A 38 26.03 7.37 -7.41
C GLU A 38 25.34 7.75 -8.71
N GLY A 39 24.02 7.90 -8.67
CA GLY A 39 23.23 8.15 -9.88
C GLY A 39 21.72 8.18 -9.68
N ALA A 40 21.23 8.74 -8.57
CA ALA A 40 19.85 9.22 -8.44
C ALA A 40 19.82 10.31 -7.36
N ALA A 41 20.47 11.43 -7.64
CA ALA A 41 20.18 12.68 -6.95
C ALA A 41 18.82 13.21 -7.45
N GLU A 42 17.99 13.63 -6.49
CA GLU A 42 16.71 14.36 -6.63
C GLU A 42 15.51 13.51 -7.12
N GLU A 43 14.37 13.45 -6.43
CA GLU A 43 13.75 14.46 -5.56
C GLU A 43 13.69 14.00 -4.10
N ALA A 44 14.51 14.62 -3.26
CA ALA A 44 14.10 14.79 -1.86
C ALA A 44 12.81 15.61 -1.89
N ALA A 45 11.70 15.06 -1.38
CA ALA A 45 10.47 15.81 -1.22
C ALA A 45 10.80 17.12 -0.50
N GLU A 46 10.65 18.23 -1.21
CA GLU A 46 10.81 19.56 -0.64
C GLU A 46 10.01 19.62 0.67
N PRO A 47 10.55 20.16 1.77
CA PRO A 47 9.73 20.45 2.94
C PRO A 47 8.61 21.36 2.44
N ALA A 48 7.37 20.87 2.58
CA ALA A 48 6.18 21.59 2.14
C ALA A 48 6.31 23.06 2.53
N PRO A 49 6.11 24.00 1.57
CA PRO A 49 6.31 25.42 1.84
C PRO A 49 5.45 25.84 3.04
N PRO A 50 5.89 26.83 3.84
CA PRO A 50 5.16 27.26 5.02
C PRO A 50 3.73 27.55 4.61
N LEU A 51 2.79 26.85 5.23
CA LEU A 51 1.36 27.01 5.02
C LEU A 51 0.99 28.46 5.36
N GLY A 52 1.09 29.35 4.36
CA GLY A 52 0.17 30.48 4.24
C GLY A 52 -1.26 29.95 4.28
N PRO A 53 -2.29 30.82 4.33
CA PRO A 53 -3.66 30.34 4.50
C PRO A 53 -3.98 29.40 3.33
N SER A 54 -3.98 28.10 3.63
CA SER A 54 -3.88 27.06 2.63
C SER A 54 -5.25 26.97 1.98
N SER A 55 -5.35 27.37 0.72
CA SER A 55 -6.58 27.23 -0.04
C SER A 55 -7.04 25.77 0.04
N ARG A 56 -8.26 25.54 0.54
CA ARG A 56 -8.83 24.20 0.64
C ARG A 56 -9.99 24.03 -0.33
N LEU A 57 -10.12 22.81 -0.85
CA LEU A 57 -11.23 22.45 -1.73
C LEU A 57 -12.52 22.30 -0.94
N MET A 58 -13.60 22.92 -1.41
CA MET A 58 -14.94 22.83 -0.85
C MET A 58 -15.93 22.44 -1.95
N ILE A 59 -16.89 21.58 -1.62
CA ILE A 59 -18.05 21.33 -2.48
C ILE A 59 -19.00 22.52 -2.34
N ARG A 60 -19.31 23.22 -3.44
CA ARG A 60 -20.29 24.31 -3.46
C ARG A 60 -21.71 23.75 -3.50
N GLU A 61 -21.96 22.87 -4.47
CA GLU A 61 -23.27 22.28 -4.71
C GLU A 61 -23.17 20.97 -5.49
N ILE A 62 -24.23 20.18 -5.41
CA ILE A 62 -24.42 18.94 -6.17
C ILE A 62 -25.71 19.08 -6.97
N VAL A 63 -25.61 18.95 -8.29
CA VAL A 63 -26.77 18.94 -9.19
C VAL A 63 -27.03 17.51 -9.64
N LEU A 64 -28.25 17.03 -9.42
CA LEU A 64 -28.70 15.70 -9.80
C LEU A 64 -29.79 15.81 -10.84
N GLU A 65 -29.72 14.99 -11.87
CA GLU A 65 -30.73 14.91 -12.92
C GLU A 65 -31.12 13.45 -13.11
N ASN A 66 -32.40 13.15 -12.86
CA ASN A 66 -32.98 11.81 -13.03
C ASN A 66 -32.21 10.70 -12.28
N PHE A 67 -31.70 10.98 -11.08
CA PHE A 67 -30.85 10.09 -10.31
C PHE A 67 -31.59 9.44 -9.13
N LYS A 68 -31.74 8.11 -9.12
CA LYS A 68 -32.39 7.30 -8.07
C LYS A 68 -33.78 7.84 -7.69
N SER A 69 -33.92 8.46 -6.51
CA SER A 69 -35.18 9.06 -6.02
C SER A 69 -35.39 10.49 -6.51
N TYR A 70 -34.37 11.13 -7.09
CA TYR A 70 -34.41 12.50 -7.58
C TYR A 70 -34.83 12.51 -9.06
N GLY A 71 -36.12 12.68 -9.31
CA GLY A 71 -36.63 12.94 -10.65
C GLY A 71 -36.38 14.39 -11.09
N TYR A 72 -36.16 14.59 -12.40
CA TYR A 72 -35.80 15.88 -13.00
C TYR A 72 -34.50 16.46 -12.44
N ARG A 73 -34.21 17.71 -12.77
CA ARG A 73 -33.08 18.46 -12.22
C ARG A 73 -33.37 18.91 -10.78
N LYS A 74 -32.48 18.56 -9.86
CA LYS A 74 -32.48 18.94 -8.44
C LYS A 74 -31.11 19.45 -8.05
N VAL A 75 -31.07 20.51 -7.26
CA VAL A 75 -29.83 21.12 -6.76
C VAL A 75 -29.79 20.93 -5.25
N ILE A 76 -28.69 20.39 -4.74
CA ILE A 76 -28.38 20.24 -3.32
C ILE A 76 -27.25 21.21 -2.99
N GLY A 77 -27.55 22.21 -2.17
CA GLY A 77 -26.61 23.26 -1.80
C GLY A 77 -27.32 24.60 -1.63
N PRO A 78 -26.57 25.67 -1.36
CA PRO A 78 -25.11 25.68 -1.17
C PRO A 78 -24.70 24.95 0.12
N PHE A 79 -23.57 24.22 0.09
CA PHE A 79 -23.00 23.63 1.28
C PHE A 79 -22.30 24.69 2.14
N HIS A 80 -22.25 24.45 3.45
CA HIS A 80 -21.51 25.30 4.39
C HIS A 80 -20.02 24.98 4.34
N LYS A 81 -19.17 26.00 4.57
CA LYS A 81 -17.72 25.89 4.44
C LYS A 81 -17.12 24.79 5.32
N SER A 82 -17.64 24.58 6.53
CA SER A 82 -17.04 23.64 7.49
C SER A 82 -17.83 22.35 7.63
N PHE A 83 -19.15 22.44 7.76
CA PHE A 83 -20.00 21.31 8.14
C PHE A 83 -21.43 21.52 7.65
N SER A 84 -21.98 20.52 6.99
CA SER A 84 -23.38 20.49 6.54
C SER A 84 -24.02 19.16 6.94
N SER A 85 -25.22 19.21 7.48
CA SER A 85 -25.97 18.00 7.86
C SER A 85 -27.16 17.77 6.92
N ILE A 86 -27.32 16.54 6.45
CA ILE A 86 -28.44 16.14 5.59
C ILE A 86 -29.48 15.44 6.46
N VAL A 87 -30.61 16.11 6.70
CA VAL A 87 -31.70 15.61 7.55
C VAL A 87 -32.98 15.36 6.74
N GLY A 88 -33.86 14.51 7.26
CA GLY A 88 -35.12 14.17 6.61
C GLY A 88 -35.70 12.82 7.08
N PRO A 89 -36.97 12.51 6.77
CA PRO A 89 -37.64 11.29 7.22
C PRO A 89 -37.01 10.02 6.61
N ASN A 90 -37.27 8.87 7.20
CA ASN A 90 -36.78 7.58 6.67
C ASN A 90 -37.37 7.32 5.27
N GLY A 91 -36.52 6.84 4.36
CA GLY A 91 -36.92 6.60 2.96
C GLY A 91 -36.95 7.85 2.05
N SER A 92 -36.65 9.06 2.56
CA SER A 92 -36.63 10.29 1.74
C SER A 92 -35.47 10.41 0.73
N GLY A 93 -34.57 9.43 0.66
CA GLY A 93 -33.45 9.44 -0.27
C GLY A 93 -32.19 10.14 0.23
N LYS A 94 -32.05 10.44 1.53
CA LYS A 94 -30.83 11.04 2.12
C LYS A 94 -29.54 10.30 1.73
N SER A 95 -29.54 8.97 1.83
CA SER A 95 -28.38 8.15 1.45
C SER A 95 -28.11 8.18 -0.06
N ASN A 96 -29.09 8.55 -0.89
CA ASN A 96 -28.88 8.72 -2.32
C ASN A 96 -28.02 9.95 -2.64
N THR A 97 -27.91 10.93 -1.74
CA THR A 97 -26.95 12.04 -1.89
C THR A 97 -25.51 11.54 -1.81
N ILE A 98 -25.21 10.65 -0.85
CA ILE A 98 -23.90 10.00 -0.74
C ILE A 98 -23.65 9.10 -1.96
N ASP A 99 -24.67 8.36 -2.40
CA ASP A 99 -24.57 7.56 -3.63
C ASP A 99 -24.25 8.42 -4.87
N ALA A 100 -24.79 9.63 -4.96
CA ALA A 100 -24.48 10.55 -6.05
C ALA A 100 -23.00 10.96 -6.06
N LEU A 101 -22.42 11.23 -4.88
CA LEU A 101 -20.98 11.48 -4.73
C LEU A 101 -20.15 10.25 -5.10
N LEU A 102 -20.51 9.05 -4.60
CA LEU A 102 -19.83 7.80 -4.96
C LEU A 102 -19.83 7.55 -6.48
N PHE A 103 -20.94 7.90 -7.14
CA PHE A 103 -21.07 7.79 -8.58
C PHE A 103 -20.10 8.72 -9.30
N VAL A 104 -20.03 10.00 -8.93
CA VAL A 104 -19.09 10.96 -9.55
C VAL A 104 -17.63 10.61 -9.25
N PHE A 105 -17.35 10.06 -8.07
CA PHE A 105 -16.00 9.60 -7.69
C PHE A 105 -15.61 8.23 -8.25
N GLY A 106 -16.41 7.65 -9.16
CA GLY A 106 -16.01 6.45 -9.89
C GLY A 106 -16.14 5.14 -9.14
N LYS A 107 -16.85 5.10 -8.01
CA LYS A 107 -17.04 3.84 -7.28
C LYS A 107 -17.92 2.88 -8.07
N ARG A 108 -17.64 1.59 -7.89
CA ARG A 108 -18.39 0.49 -8.52
C ARG A 108 -19.83 0.47 -8.04
N ALA A 109 -20.78 0.13 -8.92
CA ALA A 109 -22.20 0.08 -8.61
C ALA A 109 -22.53 -0.79 -7.37
N LYS A 110 -21.76 -1.86 -7.16
CA LYS A 110 -21.90 -2.75 -5.98
C LYS A 110 -21.74 -1.99 -4.65
N LYS A 111 -20.81 -1.01 -4.57
CA LYS A 111 -20.65 -0.15 -3.38
C LYS A 111 -21.85 0.79 -3.17
N MET A 112 -22.61 1.07 -4.23
CA MET A 112 -23.84 1.87 -4.18
C MET A 112 -25.11 1.03 -4.02
N ARG A 113 -24.98 -0.25 -3.65
CA ARG A 113 -26.08 -1.20 -3.43
C ARG A 113 -26.87 -1.53 -4.69
N LEU A 114 -26.22 -1.47 -5.86
CA LEU A 114 -26.83 -1.73 -7.17
C LEU A 114 -26.01 -2.73 -7.97
N ASN A 115 -26.67 -3.47 -8.84
CA ASN A 115 -26.01 -4.44 -9.72
C ASN A 115 -25.61 -3.80 -11.05
N LYS A 116 -26.39 -2.83 -11.54
CA LYS A 116 -26.21 -2.20 -12.84
C LYS A 116 -26.20 -0.68 -12.72
N VAL A 117 -25.38 -0.03 -13.56
CA VAL A 117 -25.32 1.44 -13.65
C VAL A 117 -26.66 2.02 -14.14
N SER A 118 -27.37 1.30 -15.01
CA SER A 118 -28.70 1.71 -15.48
C SER A 118 -29.76 1.80 -14.37
N GLU A 119 -29.58 1.11 -13.23
CA GLU A 119 -30.48 1.19 -12.07
C GLU A 119 -30.34 2.51 -11.30
N LEU A 120 -29.33 3.33 -11.62
CA LEU A 120 -29.21 4.70 -11.12
C LEU A 120 -30.22 5.65 -11.73
N ILE A 121 -30.79 5.29 -12.89
CA ILE A 121 -31.72 6.13 -13.62
C ILE A 121 -33.09 6.07 -12.95
N HIS A 122 -33.63 7.24 -12.62
CA HIS A 122 -34.94 7.38 -11.99
C HIS A 122 -36.04 6.72 -12.83
N SER A 123 -36.87 5.90 -12.18
CA SER A 123 -37.90 5.10 -12.85
C SER A 123 -39.33 5.35 -12.35
N SER A 124 -39.52 6.25 -11.37
CA SER A 124 -40.81 6.51 -10.73
C SER A 124 -41.36 7.92 -11.06
N GLY A 125 -42.57 8.26 -10.58
CA GLY A 125 -43.03 9.66 -10.57
C GLY A 125 -43.49 10.28 -11.89
N GLY A 126 -44.10 9.52 -12.81
CA GLY A 126 -44.72 10.05 -14.04
C GLY A 126 -43.75 10.45 -15.15
N LEU A 127 -42.45 10.50 -14.86
CA LEU A 127 -41.39 10.69 -15.85
C LEU A 127 -41.19 9.36 -16.61
N LYS A 128 -41.74 9.26 -17.82
CA LYS A 128 -41.61 8.04 -18.64
C LYS A 128 -40.16 7.89 -19.12
N ASN A 129 -39.41 6.98 -18.48
CA ASN A 129 -38.13 6.46 -18.96
C ASN A 129 -37.11 7.53 -19.38
N PRO A 130 -36.51 8.28 -18.43
CA PRO A 130 -35.39 9.15 -18.75
C PRO A 130 -34.28 8.35 -19.46
N ALA A 131 -33.69 8.96 -20.49
CA ALA A 131 -32.66 8.31 -21.32
C ALA A 131 -31.33 8.16 -20.58
N SER A 132 -31.04 9.10 -19.69
CA SER A 132 -29.83 9.13 -18.86
C SER A 132 -30.10 9.74 -17.48
N ALA A 133 -29.16 9.51 -16.57
CA ALA A 133 -29.07 10.20 -15.29
C ALA A 133 -27.73 10.92 -15.22
N LYS A 134 -27.72 12.18 -14.82
CA LYS A 134 -26.50 12.99 -14.69
C LYS A 134 -26.34 13.44 -13.25
N VAL A 135 -25.12 13.36 -12.73
CA VAL A 135 -24.74 13.96 -11.46
C VAL A 135 -23.56 14.88 -11.72
N GLU A 136 -23.62 16.07 -11.15
CA GLU A 136 -22.62 17.12 -11.30
C GLU A 136 -22.28 17.66 -9.92
N VAL A 137 -20.99 17.71 -9.60
CA VAL A 137 -20.46 18.22 -8.34
C VAL A 137 -19.57 19.40 -8.68
N THR A 138 -19.93 20.55 -8.12
CA THR A 138 -19.15 21.77 -8.29
C THR A 138 -18.28 21.97 -7.06
N PHE A 139 -16.97 22.07 -7.27
CA PHE A 139 -15.97 22.38 -6.26
C PHE A 139 -15.46 23.80 -6.45
N GLN A 140 -14.98 24.40 -5.38
CA GLN A 140 -14.31 25.70 -5.37
C GLN A 140 -13.22 25.71 -4.30
N ASP A 141 -12.12 26.42 -4.56
CA ASP A 141 -11.08 26.60 -3.55
C ASP A 141 -11.41 27.82 -2.70
N ILE A 142 -11.32 27.65 -1.38
CA ILE A 142 -11.61 28.70 -0.42
C ILE A 142 -10.42 28.92 0.53
N ILE A 143 -10.23 30.17 0.92
CA ILE A 143 -9.26 30.59 1.92
C ILE A 143 -10.06 31.02 3.15
N ASP A 144 -9.95 30.28 4.24
CA ASP A 144 -10.61 30.64 5.48
C ASP A 144 -9.96 31.90 6.07
N THR A 145 -10.76 32.94 6.31
CA THR A 145 -10.32 34.21 6.90
C THR A 145 -10.72 34.36 8.37
N GLY A 146 -11.45 33.39 8.90
CA GLY A 146 -11.95 33.32 10.27
C GLY A 146 -12.91 32.14 10.49
N ASP A 147 -13.54 32.08 11.65
CA ASP A 147 -14.41 30.96 12.05
C ASP A 147 -15.89 31.16 11.67
N GLY A 148 -16.30 32.38 11.33
CA GLY A 148 -17.67 32.70 10.95
C GLY A 148 -18.09 32.08 9.61
N ALA A 149 -19.39 31.86 9.42
CA ALA A 149 -19.94 31.18 8.25
C ALA A 149 -19.56 31.85 6.90
N GLU A 150 -19.38 33.17 6.91
CA GLU A 150 -18.99 33.98 5.74
C GLU A 150 -17.52 34.41 5.77
N ASP A 151 -16.76 34.00 6.78
CA ASP A 151 -15.33 34.33 6.93
C ASP A 151 -14.48 33.41 6.04
N TYR A 152 -14.72 33.49 4.74
CA TYR A 152 -13.88 32.85 3.74
C TYR A 152 -13.89 33.67 2.45
N THR A 153 -12.78 33.60 1.72
CA THR A 153 -12.68 34.19 0.38
C THR A 153 -12.59 33.06 -0.64
N ILE A 154 -13.30 33.22 -1.74
CA ILE A 154 -13.28 32.27 -2.85
C ILE A 154 -12.10 32.64 -3.74
N VAL A 155 -11.28 31.66 -4.10
CA VAL A 155 -10.21 31.86 -5.09
C VAL A 155 -10.88 32.00 -6.47
N GLU A 156 -10.77 33.17 -7.09
CA GLU A 156 -11.37 33.41 -8.41
C GLU A 156 -10.80 32.44 -9.45
N GLY A 157 -11.68 31.87 -10.29
CA GLY A 157 -11.29 30.90 -11.32
C GLY A 157 -10.92 29.50 -10.81
N SER A 158 -11.10 29.22 -9.51
CA SER A 158 -10.86 27.89 -8.93
C SER A 158 -12.01 26.90 -9.10
N GLU A 159 -13.15 27.36 -9.63
CA GLU A 159 -14.35 26.52 -9.82
C GLU A 159 -14.01 25.32 -10.70
N LEU A 160 -14.36 24.14 -10.21
CA LEU A 160 -14.16 22.88 -10.90
C LEU A 160 -15.47 22.11 -10.89
N THR A 161 -16.02 21.85 -12.06
CA THR A 161 -17.25 21.08 -12.20
C THR A 161 -16.93 19.69 -12.72
N VAL A 162 -17.13 18.67 -11.88
CA VAL A 162 -17.00 17.28 -12.29
C VAL A 162 -18.40 16.67 -12.42
N SER A 163 -18.72 16.15 -13.60
CA SER A 163 -19.99 15.47 -13.83
C SER A 163 -19.81 14.09 -14.44
N ARG A 164 -20.75 13.22 -14.12
CA ARG A 164 -20.84 11.87 -14.66
C ARG A 164 -22.27 11.60 -15.12
N GLU A 165 -22.40 11.06 -16.32
CA GLU A 165 -23.69 10.72 -16.92
C GLU A 165 -23.77 9.20 -17.13
N ALA A 166 -24.82 8.58 -16.60
CA ALA A 166 -25.15 7.17 -16.77
C ALA A 166 -26.22 6.99 -17.86
N PHE A 167 -26.00 6.03 -18.75
CA PHE A 167 -26.93 5.68 -19.83
C PHE A 167 -27.55 4.29 -19.62
N ARG A 168 -28.69 4.05 -20.25
CA ARG A 168 -29.42 2.77 -20.16
C ARG A 168 -28.65 1.56 -20.69
N ASN A 169 -27.66 1.78 -21.55
CA ASN A 169 -26.76 0.74 -22.05
C ASN A 169 -25.68 0.32 -21.02
N ASN A 170 -25.80 0.75 -19.75
CA ASN A 170 -24.84 0.53 -18.67
C ASN A 170 -23.47 1.20 -18.86
N GLN A 171 -23.34 2.09 -19.84
CA GLN A 171 -22.16 2.93 -19.99
C GLN A 171 -22.32 4.21 -19.17
N SER A 172 -21.18 4.80 -18.81
CA SER A 172 -21.14 6.13 -18.21
C SER A 172 -20.07 6.99 -18.86
N LYS A 173 -20.32 8.28 -19.00
CA LYS A 173 -19.34 9.25 -19.51
C LYS A 173 -19.02 10.29 -18.42
N TYR A 174 -17.77 10.73 -18.39
CA TYR A 174 -17.33 11.82 -17.52
C TYR A 174 -17.26 13.12 -18.30
N TYR A 175 -17.53 14.22 -17.62
CA TYR A 175 -17.28 15.55 -18.14
C TYR A 175 -16.66 16.41 -17.04
N VAL A 176 -15.64 17.18 -17.42
CA VAL A 176 -14.99 18.19 -16.57
C VAL A 176 -15.25 19.54 -17.21
N ASP A 177 -15.88 20.46 -16.46
CA ASP A 177 -16.29 21.78 -16.94
C ASP A 177 -17.09 21.71 -18.27
N GLY A 178 -17.97 20.70 -18.36
CA GLY A 178 -18.80 20.44 -19.54
C GLY A 178 -18.07 19.77 -20.72
N LYS A 179 -16.75 19.57 -20.66
CA LYS A 179 -15.96 18.89 -21.70
C LYS A 179 -15.84 17.40 -21.40
N ALA A 180 -16.01 16.55 -22.42
CA ALA A 180 -15.87 15.10 -22.27
C ALA A 180 -14.46 14.75 -21.78
N SER A 181 -14.40 13.89 -20.75
CA SER A 181 -13.16 13.48 -20.10
C SER A 181 -13.24 12.00 -19.70
N ASN A 182 -12.16 11.47 -19.14
CA ASN A 182 -12.06 10.10 -18.67
C ASN A 182 -11.85 10.03 -17.15
N PHE A 183 -12.02 8.83 -16.57
CA PHE A 183 -11.88 8.65 -15.13
C PHE A 183 -10.46 8.95 -14.63
N THR A 184 -9.44 8.65 -15.43
CA THR A 184 -8.03 8.85 -15.08
C THR A 184 -7.70 10.34 -14.94
N GLU A 185 -8.14 11.16 -15.89
CA GLU A 185 -8.00 12.63 -15.86
C GLU A 185 -8.73 13.24 -14.66
N VAL A 186 -9.98 12.82 -14.42
CA VAL A 186 -10.75 13.26 -13.25
C VAL A 186 -10.01 12.90 -11.94
N THR A 187 -9.50 11.68 -11.85
CA THR A 187 -8.74 11.21 -10.68
C THR A 187 -7.45 12.00 -10.50
N GLN A 188 -6.68 12.24 -11.56
CA GLN A 188 -5.46 13.05 -11.50
C GLN A 188 -5.75 14.49 -11.09
N LEU A 189 -6.84 15.08 -11.60
CA LEU A 189 -7.23 16.44 -11.28
C LEU A 189 -7.64 16.59 -9.81
N LEU A 190 -8.42 15.65 -9.29
CA LEU A 190 -8.83 15.62 -7.88
C LEU A 190 -7.63 15.31 -6.96
N ARG A 191 -6.74 14.41 -7.38
CA ARG A 191 -5.51 14.09 -6.64
C ARG A 191 -4.58 15.30 -6.52
N LYS A 192 -4.46 16.13 -7.56
CA LYS A 192 -3.72 17.40 -7.51
C LYS A 192 -4.31 18.39 -6.50
N ARG A 193 -5.60 18.29 -6.19
CA ARG A 193 -6.29 19.10 -5.16
C ARG A 193 -6.41 18.38 -3.80
N GLY A 194 -5.64 17.31 -3.59
CA GLY A 194 -5.58 16.58 -2.32
C GLY A 194 -6.72 15.58 -2.09
N VAL A 195 -7.53 15.27 -3.10
CA VAL A 195 -8.59 14.26 -3.01
C VAL A 195 -8.12 12.97 -3.67
N ASP A 196 -7.78 11.98 -2.85
CA ASP A 196 -7.42 10.64 -3.33
C ASP A 196 -8.68 9.77 -3.50
N LEU A 197 -8.97 9.38 -4.76
CA LEU A 197 -10.08 8.49 -5.11
C LEU A 197 -9.70 7.01 -5.09
N GLU A 198 -8.42 6.69 -5.16
CA GLU A 198 -7.90 5.32 -5.20
C GLU A 198 -8.08 4.70 -3.81
N HIS A 199 -7.51 5.36 -2.80
CA HIS A 199 -7.69 4.97 -1.42
C HIS A 199 -8.88 5.73 -0.84
N ASN A 200 -10.04 5.08 -0.81
CA ASN A 200 -11.37 5.63 -0.46
C ASN A 200 -11.52 6.10 1.00
N ARG A 201 -10.65 6.98 1.48
CA ARG A 201 -10.53 7.30 2.92
C ARG A 201 -11.40 8.47 3.37
N PHE A 202 -11.98 9.21 2.43
CA PHE A 202 -12.84 10.36 2.71
C PHE A 202 -14.34 10.03 2.73
N LEU A 203 -14.74 8.81 2.33
CA LEU A 203 -16.14 8.37 2.33
C LEU A 203 -16.31 7.16 3.24
N ILE A 204 -17.14 7.34 4.27
CA ILE A 204 -17.54 6.27 5.18
C ILE A 204 -18.98 5.89 4.85
N LEU A 205 -19.19 4.66 4.39
CA LEU A 205 -20.48 4.11 4.05
C LEU A 205 -21.18 3.51 5.27
N GLN A 206 -22.49 3.35 5.13
CA GLN A 206 -23.27 2.64 6.14
C GLN A 206 -22.77 1.20 6.29
N GLY A 207 -22.45 0.81 7.51
CA GLY A 207 -21.92 -0.53 7.84
C GLY A 207 -20.40 -0.64 7.75
N GLU A 208 -19.68 0.33 7.16
CA GLU A 208 -18.21 0.26 7.12
C GLU A 208 -17.58 0.36 8.51
N VAL A 209 -18.17 1.15 9.42
CA VAL A 209 -17.70 1.24 10.81
C VAL A 209 -17.81 -0.12 11.52
N GLU A 210 -18.91 -0.83 11.30
CA GLU A 210 -19.12 -2.17 11.86
C GLU A 210 -18.13 -3.17 11.22
N GLN A 211 -17.94 -3.10 9.91
CA GLN A 211 -16.95 -3.94 9.21
C GLN A 211 -15.54 -3.74 9.76
N ILE A 212 -15.11 -2.49 9.95
CA ILE A 212 -13.81 -2.16 10.54
C ILE A 212 -13.70 -2.73 11.96
N SER A 213 -14.76 -2.65 12.77
CA SER A 213 -14.76 -3.22 14.13
C SER A 213 -14.69 -4.76 14.16
N LEU A 214 -15.12 -5.42 13.08
CA LEU A 214 -15.10 -6.87 12.92
C LEU A 214 -13.87 -7.38 12.16
N MET A 215 -12.98 -6.48 11.71
CA MET A 215 -11.74 -6.86 11.03
C MET A 215 -10.86 -7.70 11.95
N LYS A 216 -10.27 -8.75 11.39
CA LYS A 216 -9.29 -9.56 12.10
C LYS A 216 -7.97 -8.79 12.21
N PRO A 217 -7.13 -9.04 13.24
CA PRO A 217 -5.85 -8.33 13.40
C PRO A 217 -4.93 -8.41 12.19
N LYS A 218 -4.90 -9.56 11.51
CA LYS A 218 -4.15 -9.81 10.28
C LYS A 218 -5.06 -10.50 9.27
N SER A 219 -4.84 -10.24 7.99
CA SER A 219 -5.49 -10.98 6.92
C SER A 219 -5.23 -12.49 7.05
N GLN A 220 -6.31 -13.27 6.99
CA GLN A 220 -6.23 -14.73 6.95
C GLN A 220 -6.31 -15.27 5.51
N SER A 221 -6.73 -14.45 4.55
CA SER A 221 -6.85 -14.85 3.16
C SER A 221 -6.46 -13.67 2.26
N PRO A 222 -5.83 -13.90 1.10
CA PRO A 222 -5.44 -12.83 0.16
C PRO A 222 -6.60 -11.96 -0.36
N HIS A 223 -7.85 -12.31 -0.04
CA HIS A 223 -9.06 -11.62 -0.48
C HIS A 223 -9.78 -10.86 0.64
N GLU A 224 -9.30 -10.96 1.89
CA GLU A 224 -9.83 -10.23 3.04
C GLU A 224 -8.75 -9.32 3.60
N ASP A 225 -9.02 -8.02 3.70
CA ASP A 225 -8.12 -7.07 4.35
C ASP A 225 -8.32 -7.17 5.88
N GLY A 226 -7.24 -7.42 6.60
CA GLY A 226 -7.21 -7.32 8.06
C GLY A 226 -6.93 -5.89 8.51
N LEU A 227 -6.90 -5.69 9.82
CA LEU A 227 -6.63 -4.38 10.42
C LEU A 227 -5.20 -3.91 10.15
N LEU A 228 -4.21 -4.83 10.15
CA LEU A 228 -2.83 -4.52 9.83
C LEU A 228 -2.69 -4.00 8.39
N GLU A 229 -3.25 -4.73 7.43
CA GLU A 229 -3.20 -4.36 6.01
C GLU A 229 -3.92 -3.02 5.77
N TYR A 230 -5.05 -2.79 6.47
CA TYR A 230 -5.74 -1.51 6.46
C TYR A 230 -4.87 -0.37 6.99
N LEU A 231 -4.09 -0.58 8.05
CA LEU A 231 -3.18 0.41 8.61
C LEU A 231 -1.96 0.64 7.72
N GLU A 232 -1.37 -0.41 7.17
CA GLU A 232 -0.25 -0.33 6.22
C GLU A 232 -0.62 0.44 4.97
N ASP A 233 -1.85 0.26 4.49
CA ASP A 233 -2.41 1.02 3.39
C ASP A 233 -2.51 2.52 3.75
N ILE A 234 -2.95 2.87 4.96
CA ILE A 234 -3.01 4.28 5.45
C ILE A 234 -1.62 4.90 5.52
N ILE A 235 -0.64 4.18 6.05
CA ILE A 235 0.75 4.65 6.17
C ILE A 235 1.42 4.69 4.78
N GLY A 236 0.95 3.88 3.83
CA GLY A 236 1.57 3.69 2.52
C GLY A 236 2.82 2.81 2.57
N SER A 237 2.94 1.96 3.60
CA SER A 237 4.03 0.97 3.71
C SER A 237 3.80 -0.24 2.81
N ASN A 238 2.56 -0.49 2.38
CA ASN A 238 2.17 -1.55 1.45
C ASN A 238 3.03 -1.58 0.16
N ARG A 239 3.43 -0.42 -0.36
CA ARG A 239 4.29 -0.30 -1.56
C ARG A 239 5.69 -0.92 -1.40
N HIS A 240 6.12 -1.14 -0.16
CA HIS A 240 7.44 -1.70 0.16
C HIS A 240 7.40 -3.20 0.42
N VAL A 241 6.22 -3.79 0.61
CA VAL A 241 6.08 -5.22 0.95
C VAL A 241 6.64 -6.10 -0.17
N GLU A 242 6.17 -5.93 -1.41
CA GLU A 242 6.62 -6.74 -2.55
C GLU A 242 8.12 -6.58 -2.86
N PRO A 243 8.70 -5.35 -2.92
CA PRO A 243 10.14 -5.19 -3.07
C PRO A 243 10.98 -5.84 -1.96
N ILE A 244 10.49 -5.82 -0.71
CA ILE A 244 11.18 -6.47 0.42
C ILE A 244 11.13 -7.99 0.25
N GLU A 245 9.97 -8.56 -0.07
CA GLU A 245 9.84 -10.02 -0.29
C GLU A 245 10.68 -10.52 -1.48
N GLU A 246 10.85 -9.71 -2.52
CA GLU A 246 11.75 -10.03 -3.63
C GLU A 246 13.22 -9.99 -3.22
N ALA A 247 13.61 -8.96 -2.46
CA ALA A 247 14.97 -8.83 -1.94
C ALA A 247 15.32 -9.96 -0.97
N GLU A 248 14.39 -10.34 -0.08
CA GLU A 248 14.55 -11.46 0.86
C GLU A 248 14.78 -12.78 0.10
N ARG A 249 13.96 -13.07 -0.92
CA ARG A 249 14.14 -14.25 -1.77
C ARG A 249 15.50 -14.27 -2.47
N ALA A 250 15.97 -13.11 -2.94
CA ALA A 250 17.30 -13.00 -3.55
C ALA A 250 18.42 -13.26 -2.52
N VAL A 251 18.29 -12.73 -1.31
CA VAL A 251 19.26 -12.96 -0.22
C VAL A 251 19.31 -14.43 0.17
N GLU A 252 18.17 -15.11 0.28
CA GLU A 252 18.12 -16.54 0.57
C GLU A 252 18.86 -17.37 -0.49
N GLN A 253 18.58 -17.12 -1.77
CA GLN A 253 19.24 -17.82 -2.89
C GLN A 253 20.75 -17.60 -2.92
N LEU A 254 21.20 -16.35 -2.71
CA LEU A 254 22.62 -16.03 -2.67
C LEU A 254 23.31 -16.66 -1.45
N THR A 255 22.61 -16.76 -0.32
CA THR A 255 23.11 -17.40 0.90
C THR A 255 23.31 -18.89 0.69
N GLU A 256 22.36 -19.57 0.04
CA GLU A 256 22.47 -20.99 -0.31
C GLU A 256 23.66 -21.24 -1.26
N GLN A 257 23.79 -20.43 -2.32
CA GLN A 257 24.92 -20.53 -3.25
C GLN A 257 26.27 -20.26 -2.58
N ARG A 258 26.33 -19.29 -1.66
CA ARG A 258 27.53 -18.99 -0.88
C ARG A 258 27.91 -20.20 -0.02
N GLN A 259 26.94 -20.82 0.64
CA GLN A 259 27.18 -21.98 1.49
C GLN A 259 27.71 -23.16 0.67
N GLU A 260 27.16 -23.40 -0.52
CA GLU A 260 27.65 -24.44 -1.43
C GLU A 260 29.11 -24.18 -1.84
N ARG A 261 29.45 -22.95 -2.25
CA ARG A 261 30.81 -22.57 -2.64
C ARG A 261 31.81 -22.70 -1.49
N LEU A 262 31.42 -22.28 -0.28
CA LEU A 262 32.25 -22.43 0.92
C LEU A 262 32.50 -23.90 1.24
N ASN A 263 31.50 -24.76 1.11
CA ASN A 263 31.68 -26.20 1.31
C ASN A 263 32.67 -26.80 0.30
N ARG A 264 32.57 -26.43 -0.98
CA ARG A 264 33.53 -26.86 -2.02
C ARG A 264 34.95 -26.36 -1.74
N LEU A 265 35.10 -25.11 -1.30
CA LEU A 265 36.40 -24.54 -0.93
C LEU A 265 37.04 -25.32 0.22
N ARG A 266 36.27 -25.62 1.27
CA ARG A 266 36.76 -26.40 2.42
C ARG A 266 37.24 -27.79 2.03
N VAL A 267 36.57 -28.45 1.07
CA VAL A 267 37.02 -29.75 0.54
C VAL A 267 38.36 -29.59 -0.17
N ALA A 268 38.49 -28.60 -1.06
CA ALA A 268 39.74 -28.34 -1.78
C ALA A 268 40.91 -27.93 -0.85
N GLU A 269 40.64 -27.16 0.20
CA GLU A 269 41.63 -26.80 1.22
C GLU A 269 42.13 -28.03 1.97
N ARG A 270 41.22 -28.93 2.37
CA ARG A 270 41.61 -30.21 3.00
C ARG A 270 42.46 -31.08 2.08
N GLU A 271 42.13 -31.15 0.79
CA GLU A 271 42.93 -31.88 -0.19
C GLU A 271 44.32 -31.26 -0.37
N ARG A 272 44.41 -29.93 -0.46
CA ARG A 272 45.69 -29.21 -0.52
C ARG A 272 46.55 -29.52 0.70
N ASP A 273 45.96 -29.43 1.90
CA ASP A 273 46.69 -29.63 3.15
C ASP A 273 47.16 -31.09 3.29
N HIS A 274 46.38 -32.04 2.79
CA HIS A 274 46.78 -33.45 2.71
C HIS A 274 47.99 -33.67 1.78
N LEU A 275 48.06 -32.94 0.66
CA LEU A 275 49.16 -33.03 -0.31
C LEU A 275 50.43 -32.28 0.13
N ASP A 276 50.37 -31.43 1.16
CA ASP A 276 51.52 -30.65 1.61
C ASP A 276 52.64 -31.53 2.19
N GLY A 277 52.28 -32.61 2.90
CA GLY A 277 53.25 -33.58 3.42
C GLY A 277 54.06 -34.26 2.32
N PRO A 278 53.42 -34.97 1.37
CA PRO A 278 54.08 -35.59 0.22
C PRO A 278 54.91 -34.58 -0.61
N ARG A 279 54.43 -33.35 -0.76
CA ARG A 279 55.18 -32.28 -1.43
C ARG A 279 56.50 -31.99 -0.71
N ARG A 280 56.47 -31.77 0.61
CA ARG A 280 57.68 -31.48 1.41
C ARG A 280 58.67 -32.64 1.37
N GLU A 281 58.19 -33.88 1.41
CA GLU A 281 59.04 -35.06 1.27
C GLU A 281 59.73 -35.12 -0.11
N ALA A 282 58.98 -34.87 -1.19
CA ALA A 282 59.52 -34.82 -2.53
C ALA A 282 60.54 -33.68 -2.71
N GLU A 283 60.25 -32.48 -2.18
CA GLU A 283 61.17 -31.33 -2.20
C GLU A 283 62.46 -31.63 -1.41
N ALA A 284 62.34 -32.25 -0.23
CA ALA A 284 63.50 -32.66 0.58
C ALA A 284 64.36 -33.70 -0.14
N TRP A 285 63.73 -34.66 -0.83
CA TRP A 285 64.46 -35.66 -1.63
C TRP A 285 65.23 -35.02 -2.79
N VAL A 286 64.59 -34.10 -3.54
CA VAL A 286 65.24 -33.38 -4.64
C VAL A 286 66.41 -32.53 -4.13
N GLY A 287 66.25 -31.86 -2.99
CA GLY A 287 67.33 -31.09 -2.35
C GLY A 287 68.51 -31.96 -1.95
N ALA A 288 68.26 -33.09 -1.30
CA ALA A 288 69.30 -34.03 -0.90
C ALA A 288 70.03 -34.66 -2.10
N GLU A 289 69.33 -34.94 -3.20
CA GLU A 289 69.94 -35.45 -4.43
C GLU A 289 70.80 -34.38 -5.12
N ALA A 290 70.39 -33.11 -5.10
CA ALA A 290 71.18 -32.00 -5.62
C ALA A 290 72.49 -31.81 -4.84
N GLU A 291 72.46 -31.87 -3.51
CA GLU A 291 73.65 -31.82 -2.66
C GLU A 291 74.59 -33.02 -2.88
N ARG A 292 74.06 -34.16 -3.31
CA ARG A 292 74.86 -35.36 -3.59
C ARG A 292 75.58 -35.31 -4.94
N LEU A 293 75.14 -34.44 -5.84
CA LEU A 293 75.68 -34.25 -7.19
C LEU A 293 76.74 -33.13 -7.25
N GLU A 294 76.84 -32.27 -6.23
CA GLU A 294 77.94 -31.31 -6.01
C GLU A 294 79.15 -31.93 -5.32
#